data_AF-A0A9E0NNR1-F1
#
_entry.id   AF-A0A9E0NNR1-F1
#
_cell.length_a   1.000
_cell.length_b   1.000
_cell.length_c   1.000
_cell.angle_alpha   90.00
_cell.angle_beta   90.00
_cell.angle_gamma   90.00
#
_symmetry.space_group_name_H-M   'P 1'
#
loop_
_entity.id
_entity.type
_entity.pdbx_description
1 polymer ?
#
loop_
_entity_poly.entity_id
_entity_poly.type
_entity_poly.pdbx_seq_one_letter_code
_entity_poly.pdbx_strand_id
1 'polypeptide(L)'
;MDFATWAEHLYDSTFTPAYNALLAEFEDGKITIEEIENNIAEFNTILMNASTEGNARFQYCVAMIDSHEYALAVIRKRHNL
;
A
#
# COMPACT_ATOMS: atom_id res chain seq x y z
N MET A 1 1.44 -24.41 -8.26
CA MET A 1 1.29 -22.95 -8.20
C MET A 1 2.47 -22.37 -8.95
N ASP A 2 2.22 -21.65 -10.04
CA ASP A 2 3.29 -20.98 -10.78
C ASP A 2 3.62 -19.61 -10.16
N PHE A 3 4.66 -18.97 -10.68
CA PHE A 3 5.16 -17.70 -10.14
C PHE A 3 4.12 -16.56 -10.27
N ALA A 4 3.37 -16.51 -11.38
CA ALA A 4 2.36 -15.47 -11.62
C ALA A 4 1.21 -15.60 -10.62
N THR A 5 0.70 -16.83 -10.43
CA THR A 5 -0.36 -17.14 -9.45
C THR A 5 0.08 -16.79 -8.03
N TRP A 6 1.35 -17.06 -7.68
CA TRP A 6 1.88 -16.71 -6.37
C TRP A 6 1.99 -15.19 -6.16
N ALA A 7 2.45 -14.46 -7.18
CA ALA A 7 2.57 -13.00 -7.15
C ALA A 7 1.20 -12.31 -6.98
N GLU A 8 0.19 -12.76 -7.72
CA GLU A 8 -1.20 -12.28 -7.60
C GLU A 8 -1.76 -12.56 -6.20
N HIS A 9 -1.56 -13.78 -5.67
CA HIS A 9 -1.97 -14.11 -4.31
C HIS A 9 -1.28 -13.24 -3.25
N LEU A 10 0.01 -12.94 -3.40
CA LEU A 10 0.73 -12.07 -2.48
C LEU A 10 0.16 -10.64 -2.54
N TYR A 11 -0.12 -10.13 -3.74
CA TYR A 11 -0.73 -8.81 -3.90
C TYR A 11 -2.10 -8.74 -3.22
N ASP A 12 -3.01 -9.65 -3.57
CA ASP A 12 -4.38 -9.67 -3.06
C ASP A 12 -4.45 -9.84 -1.53
N SER A 13 -3.60 -10.72 -1.00
CA SER A 13 -3.50 -10.95 0.45
C SER A 13 -2.87 -9.80 1.22
N THR A 14 -2.21 -8.86 0.54
CA THR A 14 -1.59 -7.67 1.16
C THR A 14 -2.48 -6.44 1.03
N PHE A 15 -3.01 -6.17 -0.17
CA PHE A 15 -3.73 -4.93 -0.49
C PHE A 15 -4.95 -4.72 0.41
N THR A 16 -5.85 -5.71 0.48
CA THR A 16 -7.14 -5.54 1.15
C THR A 16 -6.99 -5.32 2.66
N PRO A 17 -6.17 -6.11 3.39
CA PRO A 17 -5.92 -5.87 4.81
C PRO A 17 -5.27 -4.51 5.07
N ALA A 18 -4.25 -4.13 4.28
CA ALA A 18 -3.56 -2.86 4.45
C ALA A 18 -4.49 -1.66 4.23
N TYR A 19 -5.28 -1.69 3.15
CA TYR A 19 -6.27 -0.66 2.85
C TYR A 19 -7.29 -0.49 3.98
N ASN A 20 -7.87 -1.60 4.46
CA ASN A 20 -8.87 -1.54 5.53
C ASN A 20 -8.28 -1.02 6.85
N ALA A 21 -7.04 -1.42 7.16
CA ALA A 21 -6.33 -0.93 8.35
C ALA A 21 -6.09 0.59 8.27
N LEU A 22 -5.61 1.09 7.13
CA LEU A 22 -5.36 2.53 6.93
C LEU A 22 -6.60 3.37 7.10
N LEU A 23 -7.74 2.93 6.55
CA LEU A 23 -9.00 3.63 6.76
C LEU A 23 -9.41 3.62 8.23
N ALA A 24 -9.34 2.47 8.91
CA ALA A 24 -9.70 2.37 10.32
C ALA A 24 -8.80 3.23 11.20
N GLU A 25 -7.48 3.22 10.95
CA GLU A 25 -6.51 4.02 11.69
C GLU A 25 -6.70 5.51 11.45
N PHE A 26 -7.06 5.93 10.23
CA PHE A 26 -7.33 7.34 9.96
C PHE A 26 -8.60 7.82 10.67
N GLU A 27 -9.68 7.04 10.61
CA GLU A 27 -10.95 7.36 11.28
C GLU A 27 -10.78 7.37 12.81
N ASP A 28 -9.89 6.53 13.36
CA ASP A 28 -9.50 6.52 14.77
C ASP A 28 -8.52 7.65 15.14
N GLY A 29 -8.04 8.45 14.17
CA GLY A 29 -7.05 9.52 14.37
C GLY A 29 -5.64 9.03 14.72
N LYS A 30 -5.32 7.77 14.41
CA LYS A 30 -4.03 7.12 14.69
C LYS A 30 -2.98 7.34 13.59
N ILE A 31 -3.43 7.67 12.39
CA ILE A 31 -2.58 8.03 11.26
C ILE A 31 -3.16 9.26 10.56
N THR A 32 -2.28 10.13 10.10
CA THR A 32 -2.61 11.37 9.38
C THR A 32 -2.43 11.20 7.88
N ILE A 33 -2.98 12.14 7.09
CA ILE A 33 -2.76 12.17 5.64
C ILE A 33 -1.26 12.30 5.30
N GLU A 34 -0.53 13.15 6.04
CA GLU A 34 0.91 13.35 5.83
C GLU A 34 1.69 12.05 6.09
N GLU A 35 1.34 11.30 7.13
CA GLU A 35 1.96 10.01 7.41
C GLU A 35 1.65 8.98 6.30
N ILE A 36 0.42 8.95 5.78
CA ILE A 36 0.07 8.09 4.63
C ILE A 36 0.91 8.46 3.39
N GLU A 37 1.09 9.75 3.11
CA GLU A 37 1.92 10.25 2.00
C GLU A 37 3.41 9.91 2.19
N ASN A 38 3.93 10.05 3.40
CA ASN A 38 5.31 9.67 3.74
C ASN A 38 5.52 8.17 3.58
N ASN A 39 4.58 7.33 4.02
CA ASN A 39 4.64 5.88 3.82
C ASN A 39 4.72 5.51 2.33
N ILE A 40 3.92 6.18 1.47
CA ILE A 40 3.99 5.97 0.01
C ILE A 40 5.39 6.29 -0.51
N ALA A 41 6.00 7.40 -0.08
CA ALA A 41 7.35 7.77 -0.50
C ALA A 41 8.41 6.76 -0.03
N GLU A 42 8.28 6.24 1.19
CA GLU A 42 9.14 5.19 1.73
C GLU A 42 9.02 3.89 0.94
N PHE A 43 7.80 3.41 0.69
CA PHE A 43 7.58 2.19 -0.10
C PHE A 43 8.06 2.34 -1.54
N ASN A 44 7.92 3.52 -2.15
CA ASN A 44 8.48 3.79 -3.48
C ASN A 44 10.02 3.72 -3.47
N THR A 45 10.67 4.23 -2.43
CA THR A 45 12.13 4.13 -2.28
C THR A 45 12.56 2.66 -2.11
N ILE A 46 11.84 1.90 -1.28
CA ILE A 46 12.09 0.47 -1.10
C ILE A 46 11.87 -0.29 -2.41
N LEU A 47 10.82 0.02 -3.17
CA LEU A 47 10.52 -0.59 -4.45
C LEU A 47 11.63 -0.33 -5.48
N MET A 48 12.11 0.90 -5.57
CA MET A 48 13.24 1.25 -6.46
C MET A 48 14.48 0.41 -6.13
N ASN A 49 14.79 0.24 -4.85
CA ASN A 49 15.91 -0.61 -4.42
C ASN A 49 15.62 -2.11 -4.69
N ALA A 50 14.41 -2.58 -4.38
CA ALA A 50 14.01 -3.98 -4.54
C ALA A 50 13.89 -4.43 -6.00
N SER A 51 13.66 -3.51 -6.95
CA SER A 51 13.65 -3.80 -8.39
C SER A 51 14.96 -4.43 -8.88
N THR A 52 16.04 -4.30 -8.10
CA THR A 52 17.34 -4.95 -8.34
C THR A 52 17.53 -6.31 -7.65
N GLU A 53 16.68 -6.68 -6.68
CA GLU A 53 16.86 -7.83 -5.78
C GLU A 53 15.82 -8.97 -5.93
N GLY A 54 14.77 -8.82 -6.74
CA GLY A 54 13.84 -9.90 -7.11
C GLY A 54 12.35 -9.60 -6.90
N ASN A 55 11.48 -10.48 -7.42
CA ASN A 55 10.06 -10.20 -7.70
C ASN A 55 9.13 -10.27 -6.46
N ALA A 56 9.51 -10.99 -5.39
CA ALA A 56 8.68 -11.10 -4.19
C ALA A 56 8.51 -9.77 -3.44
N ARG A 57 9.61 -9.03 -3.23
CA ARG A 57 9.57 -7.71 -2.58
C ARG A 57 8.86 -6.68 -3.46
N PHE A 58 9.00 -6.82 -4.78
CA PHE A 58 8.31 -5.97 -5.75
C PHE A 58 6.78 -6.04 -5.57
N GLN A 59 6.18 -7.23 -5.59
CA GLN A 59 4.71 -7.36 -5.50
C GLN A 59 4.14 -6.87 -4.17
N TYR A 60 4.82 -7.16 -3.05
CA TYR A 60 4.42 -6.65 -1.74
C TYR A 60 4.47 -5.12 -1.70
N CYS A 61 5.56 -4.52 -2.16
CA CYS A 61 5.70 -3.06 -2.16
C CYS A 61 4.66 -2.39 -3.05
N VAL A 62 4.36 -2.96 -4.23
CA VAL A 62 3.28 -2.47 -5.10
C VAL A 62 1.93 -2.52 -4.39
N ALA A 63 1.59 -3.65 -3.76
CA ALA A 63 0.34 -3.78 -3.00
C ALA A 63 0.21 -2.75 -1.86
N MET A 64 1.31 -2.47 -1.16
CA MET A 64 1.35 -1.46 -0.10
C MET A 64 1.18 -0.04 -0.66
N ILE A 65 1.86 0.31 -1.76
CA ILE A 65 1.71 1.63 -2.38
C ILE A 65 0.26 1.83 -2.82
N ASP A 66 -0.29 0.88 -3.57
CA ASP A 66 -1.66 0.95 -4.09
C ASP A 66 -2.69 1.07 -2.95
N SER A 67 -2.50 0.31 -1.86
CA SER A 67 -3.42 0.39 -0.72
C SER A 67 -3.42 1.77 -0.06
N HIS A 68 -2.25 2.41 0.04
CA HIS A 68 -2.12 3.75 0.61
C HIS A 68 -2.67 4.82 -0.33
N GLU A 69 -2.37 4.75 -1.63
CA GLU A 69 -2.91 5.68 -2.62
C GLU A 69 -4.44 5.61 -2.69
N TYR A 70 -5.00 4.39 -2.63
CA TYR A 70 -6.44 4.20 -2.64
C TYR A 70 -7.10 4.68 -1.34
N ALA A 71 -6.50 4.40 -0.19
CA ALA A 71 -6.94 4.95 1.10
C ALA A 71 -6.96 6.49 1.07
N LEU A 72 -5.88 7.10 0.60
CA LEU A 72 -5.75 8.55 0.49
C LEU A 72 -6.81 9.16 -0.43
N ALA A 73 -7.04 8.56 -1.60
CA ALA A 73 -8.07 9.02 -2.53
C ALA A 73 -9.48 8.95 -1.91
N VAL A 74 -9.79 7.88 -1.17
CA VAL A 74 -11.06 7.71 -0.48
C VAL A 74 -11.21 8.72 0.66
N ILE A 75 -10.19 8.91 1.48
CA ILE A 75 -10.17 9.89 2.56
C ILE A 75 -10.41 11.30 2.00
N ARG A 76 -9.62 11.72 1.00
CA ARG A 76 -9.78 13.04 0.39
C ARG A 76 -11.18 13.26 -0.16
N LYS A 77 -11.72 12.26 -0.86
CA LYS A 77 -13.10 12.31 -1.37
C LYS A 77 -14.16 12.38 -0.27
N ARG A 78 -14.01 11.66 0.84
CA ARG A 78 -14.98 11.65 1.96
C ARG A 78 -14.96 12.96 2.75
N HIS A 79 -13.80 13.59 2.86
CA HIS A 79 -13.58 14.78 3.68
C HIS A 79 -13.52 16.09 2.86
N ASN A 80 -13.73 16.03 1.55
CA ASN A 80 -13.63 17.16 0.62
C ASN A 80 -12.29 17.91 0.70
N LEU A 81 -11.20 17.14 0.76
CA LEU A 81 -9.81 17.63 0.79
C LEU A 81 -9.17 17.63 -0.60
#